data_AF-A0A1M3A0D9-F1
#
_entry.id   AF-A0A1M3A0D9-F1
#
_cell.length_a   1.000
_cell.length_b   1.000
_cell.length_c   1.000
_cell.angle_alpha   90.00
_cell.angle_beta   90.00
_cell.angle_gamma   90.00
#
_symmetry.space_group_name_H-M   'P 1'
#
loop_
_entity.id
_entity.type
_entity.pdbx_description
1 polymer ?
#
loop_
_entity_poly.entity_id
_entity_poly.type
_entity_poly.pdbx_seq_one_letter_code
_entity_poly.pdbx_strand_id
1 'polypeptide(L)'
;MLEISRRLFIENGFHGTGVAQIASASGVKVGQIYRDFASKEDIVAAIAARDLSRFLDEAALDHAIRVGDIAGIRAWILTFVSYSDDFEGYRLMPEIMAESARNPRIAAVLATLSDQIQNTLLTALAACAPGDRYATARADLADLINTLGGGLCQWIVVTAQQGRDFRRLCAQLSTIIERELDALIARTKERSPFHVISSTETPPSPA
;
A
#
# COMPACT_ATOMS: atom_id res chain seq x y z
N MET A 1 11.51 20.87 6.48
CA MET A 1 11.17 21.33 5.11
C MET A 1 9.96 20.57 4.59
N LEU A 2 10.02 19.25 4.36
CA LEU A 2 8.88 18.48 3.81
C LEU A 2 7.56 18.61 4.59
N GLU A 3 7.58 18.56 5.94
CA GLU A 3 6.35 18.78 6.73
C GLU A 3 5.78 20.20 6.58
N ILE A 4 6.66 21.19 6.43
CA ILE A 4 6.26 22.59 6.22
C ILE A 4 5.67 22.74 4.82
N SER A 5 6.28 22.12 3.81
CA SER A 5 5.73 22.03 2.45
C SER A 5 4.37 21.35 2.44
N ARG A 6 4.22 20.20 3.11
CA ARG A 6 2.93 19.50 3.26
C ARG A 6 1.87 20.45 3.80
N ARG A 7 2.14 21.10 4.94
CA ARG A 7 1.19 22.02 5.56
C ARG A 7 0.81 23.16 4.60
N LEU A 8 1.80 23.78 3.95
CA LEU A 8 1.54 24.86 2.99
C LEU A 8 0.69 24.40 1.80
N PHE A 9 0.94 23.20 1.26
CA PHE A 9 0.13 22.62 0.19
C PHE A 9 -1.30 22.33 0.64
N ILE A 10 -1.50 21.83 1.86
CA ILE A 10 -2.84 21.61 2.43
C ILE A 10 -3.59 22.94 2.64
N GLU A 11 -2.88 23.98 3.09
CA GLU A 11 -3.49 25.28 3.42
C GLU A 11 -3.77 26.14 2.19
N ASN A 12 -2.86 26.14 1.21
CA ASN A 12 -2.88 27.09 0.08
C ASN A 12 -3.07 26.40 -1.28
N GLY A 13 -3.15 25.07 -1.32
CA GLY A 13 -3.16 24.28 -2.55
C GLY A 13 -1.81 24.25 -3.28
N PHE A 14 -1.75 23.46 -4.36
CA PHE A 14 -0.53 23.28 -5.16
C PHE A 14 -0.05 24.58 -5.84
N HIS A 15 -0.96 25.35 -6.44
CA HIS A 15 -0.62 26.59 -7.13
C HIS A 15 -0.34 27.76 -6.17
N GLY A 16 -1.09 27.86 -5.07
CA GLY A 16 -0.93 28.92 -4.06
C GLY A 16 0.36 28.77 -3.24
N THR A 17 0.99 27.60 -3.27
CA THR A 17 2.26 27.35 -2.57
C THR A 17 3.45 27.59 -3.49
N GLY A 18 4.31 28.55 -3.18
CA GLY A 18 5.55 28.85 -3.92
C GLY A 18 6.81 28.28 -3.26
N VAL A 19 7.86 27.98 -4.04
CA VAL A 19 9.18 27.54 -3.50
C VAL A 19 9.79 28.59 -2.56
N ALA A 20 9.63 29.88 -2.88
CA ALA A 20 10.08 30.96 -2.01
C ALA A 20 9.33 31.02 -0.68
N GLN A 21 8.02 30.75 -0.69
CA GLN A 21 7.20 30.66 0.52
C GLN A 21 7.61 29.46 1.37
N ILE A 22 7.84 28.30 0.75
CA ILE A 22 8.37 27.09 1.42
C ILE A 22 9.73 27.39 2.06
N ALA A 23 10.63 28.04 1.32
CA ALA A 23 11.95 28.43 1.80
C ALA A 23 11.85 29.33 3.04
N SER A 24 11.05 30.40 2.94
CA SER A 24 10.81 31.34 4.04
C SER A 24 10.22 30.64 5.27
N ALA A 25 9.18 29.82 5.08
CA ALA A 25 8.52 29.12 6.18
C ALA A 25 9.41 28.02 6.80
N SER A 26 10.31 27.43 6.02
CA SER A 26 11.21 26.36 6.46
C SER A 26 12.53 26.87 7.05
N GLY A 27 12.83 28.17 6.96
CA GLY A 27 14.14 28.71 7.32
C GLY A 27 15.28 28.25 6.40
N VAL A 28 14.95 27.71 5.22
CA VAL A 28 15.92 27.18 4.24
C VAL A 28 16.10 28.22 3.13
N LYS A 29 17.31 28.34 2.59
CA LYS A 29 17.56 29.23 1.43
C LYS A 29 16.89 28.66 0.18
N VAL A 30 16.27 29.51 -0.64
CA VAL A 30 15.66 29.10 -1.93
C VAL A 30 16.62 28.29 -2.80
N GLY A 31 17.88 28.72 -2.89
CA GLY A 31 18.90 28.00 -3.64
C GLY A 31 19.28 26.63 -3.09
N GLN A 32 19.02 26.34 -1.81
CA GLN A 32 19.16 24.98 -1.26
C GLN A 32 18.00 24.09 -1.73
N ILE A 33 16.77 24.62 -1.73
CA ILE A 33 15.62 23.84 -2.21
C ILE A 33 15.80 23.47 -3.69
N TYR A 34 16.26 24.39 -4.54
CA TYR A 34 16.53 24.08 -5.95
C TYR A 34 17.69 23.11 -6.18
N ARG A 35 18.58 22.91 -5.19
CA ARG A 35 19.58 21.83 -5.27
C ARG A 35 18.97 20.46 -4.97
N ASP A 36 18.04 20.42 -4.02
CA ASP A 36 17.42 19.18 -3.56
C ASP A 36 16.24 18.76 -4.46
N PHE A 37 15.54 19.73 -5.06
CA PHE A 37 14.32 19.54 -5.84
C PHE A 37 14.31 20.47 -7.06
N ALA A 38 14.19 19.91 -8.27
CA ALA A 38 14.18 20.70 -9.50
C ALA A 38 12.85 21.46 -9.68
N SER A 39 11.75 20.95 -9.12
CA SER A 39 10.45 21.61 -9.14
C SER A 39 9.58 21.35 -7.91
N LYS A 40 8.43 22.03 -7.81
CA LYS A 40 7.46 21.81 -6.72
C LYS A 40 6.85 20.40 -6.76
N GLU A 41 6.70 19.85 -7.95
CA GLU A 41 6.27 18.47 -8.17
C GLU A 41 7.24 17.49 -7.51
N ASP A 42 8.54 17.75 -7.57
CA ASP A 42 9.54 16.86 -6.95
C ASP A 42 9.45 16.91 -5.41
N ILE A 43 9.07 18.06 -4.84
CA ILE A 43 8.78 18.16 -3.39
C ILE A 43 7.54 17.33 -3.05
N VAL A 44 6.47 17.42 -3.84
CA VAL A 44 5.25 16.61 -3.65
C VAL A 44 5.57 15.12 -3.78
N ALA A 45 6.36 14.74 -4.79
CA ALA A 45 6.81 13.37 -4.99
C ALA A 45 7.58 12.83 -3.79
N ALA A 46 8.49 13.63 -3.22
CA ALA A 46 9.24 13.21 -2.02
C ALA A 46 8.36 13.09 -0.78
N ILE A 47 7.35 13.95 -0.61
CA ILE A 47 6.37 13.81 0.47
C ILE A 47 5.58 12.51 0.29
N ALA A 48 5.01 12.29 -0.90
CA ALA A 48 4.19 11.13 -1.19
C ALA A 48 4.98 9.81 -1.13
N ALA A 49 6.22 9.79 -1.60
CA ALA A 49 7.11 8.64 -1.49
C ALA A 49 7.47 8.32 -0.03
N ARG A 50 7.68 9.34 0.81
CA ARG A 50 7.92 9.14 2.25
C ARG A 50 6.67 8.59 2.95
N ASP A 51 5.49 9.09 2.61
CA ASP A 51 4.23 8.58 3.15
C ASP A 51 4.01 7.13 2.73
N LEU A 52 4.25 6.82 1.45
CA LEU A 52 4.12 5.47 0.94
C LEU A 52 5.11 4.52 1.62
N SER A 53 6.37 4.91 1.76
CA SER A 53 7.39 4.09 2.44
C SER A 53 7.01 3.80 3.90
N ARG A 54 6.44 4.79 4.61
CA ARG A 54 5.95 4.59 5.98
C ARG A 54 4.72 3.68 6.02
N PHE A 55 3.81 3.81 5.05
CA PHE A 55 2.61 3.01 4.96
C PHE A 55 2.92 1.55 4.61
N LEU A 56 3.75 1.33 3.59
CA LEU A 56 4.11 -0.01 3.14
C LEU A 56 5.06 -0.72 4.09
N ASP A 57 5.85 -0.03 4.91
CA ASP A 57 6.83 -0.63 5.84
C ASP A 57 7.49 -1.89 5.26
N GLU A 58 8.09 -1.75 4.08
CA GLU A 58 8.60 -2.87 3.27
C GLU A 58 9.61 -3.71 4.05
N ALA A 59 10.36 -3.08 4.98
CA ALA A 59 11.28 -3.77 5.86
C ALA A 59 10.59 -4.76 6.80
N ALA A 60 9.43 -4.39 7.37
CA ALA A 60 8.62 -5.27 8.21
C ALA A 60 8.00 -6.41 7.38
N LEU A 61 7.46 -6.10 6.20
CA LEU A 61 6.93 -7.11 5.29
C LEU A 61 8.02 -8.11 4.88
N ASP A 62 9.16 -7.63 4.43
CA ASP A 62 10.28 -8.46 4.01
C ASP A 62 10.78 -9.34 5.16
N HIS A 63 10.82 -8.81 6.38
CA HIS A 63 11.16 -9.62 7.56
C HIS A 63 10.16 -10.75 7.76
N ALA A 64 8.85 -10.44 7.76
CA ALA A 64 7.79 -11.44 7.91
C ALA A 64 7.85 -12.52 6.83
N ILE A 65 8.08 -12.13 5.57
CA ILE A 65 8.28 -13.07 4.45
C ILE A 65 9.50 -13.95 4.67
N ARG A 66 10.67 -13.37 5.03
CA ARG A 66 11.91 -14.14 5.24
C ARG A 66 11.79 -15.19 6.34
N VAL A 67 11.07 -14.90 7.42
CA VAL A 67 10.89 -15.84 8.54
C VAL A 67 9.67 -16.74 8.38
N GLY A 68 8.90 -16.59 7.30
CA GLY A 68 7.68 -17.37 7.04
C GLY A 68 6.52 -17.04 7.99
N ASP A 69 6.50 -15.83 8.56
CA ASP A 69 5.43 -15.37 9.46
C ASP A 69 4.19 -14.96 8.65
N ILE A 70 3.35 -15.96 8.35
CA ILE A 70 2.07 -15.74 7.66
C ILE A 70 1.14 -14.82 8.47
N ALA A 71 1.19 -14.84 9.80
CA ALA A 71 0.35 -13.97 10.61
C ALA A 71 0.78 -12.50 10.47
N GLY A 72 2.09 -12.24 10.48
CA GLY A 72 2.67 -10.92 10.22
C GLY A 72 2.34 -10.39 8.81
N ILE A 73 2.44 -11.24 7.78
CA ILE A 73 2.06 -10.86 6.40
C ILE A 73 0.56 -10.53 6.33
N ARG A 74 -0.30 -11.31 6.98
CA ARG A 74 -1.75 -11.02 7.03
C ARG A 74 -2.03 -9.70 7.73
N ALA A 75 -1.41 -9.47 8.89
CA ALA A 75 -1.55 -8.21 9.61
C ALA A 75 -1.11 -7.01 8.75
N TRP A 76 -0.02 -7.17 8.00
CA TRP A 76 0.44 -6.19 7.03
C TRP A 76 -0.60 -5.91 5.94
N ILE A 77 -1.17 -6.94 5.31
CA ILE A 77 -2.21 -6.78 4.29
C ILE A 77 -3.43 -6.02 4.84
N LEU A 78 -3.84 -6.32 6.07
CA LEU A 78 -5.00 -5.68 6.70
C LEU A 78 -4.79 -4.19 7.02
N THR A 79 -3.56 -3.69 7.00
CA THR A 79 -3.29 -2.24 7.16
C THR A 79 -3.96 -1.39 6.06
N PHE A 80 -4.16 -1.95 4.87
CA PHE A 80 -4.80 -1.28 3.73
C PHE A 80 -6.25 -0.91 3.98
N VAL A 81 -6.95 -1.66 4.82
CA VAL A 81 -8.35 -1.44 5.19
C VAL A 81 -8.50 -1.03 6.66
N SER A 82 -7.40 -0.62 7.27
CA SER A 82 -7.34 -0.10 8.62
C SER A 82 -7.36 1.43 8.63
N TYR A 83 -7.74 1.98 9.78
CA TYR A 83 -7.79 3.41 10.02
C TYR A 83 -6.83 3.78 11.14
N SER A 84 -6.04 4.84 10.93
CA SER A 84 -5.28 5.49 11.99
C SER A 84 -5.90 6.84 12.34
N ASP A 85 -5.81 7.25 13.61
CA ASP A 85 -6.27 8.56 14.06
C ASP A 85 -5.42 9.73 13.49
N ASP A 86 -4.32 9.43 12.78
CA ASP A 86 -3.45 10.41 12.11
C ASP A 86 -4.10 10.88 10.80
N PHE A 87 -5.16 11.69 10.95
CA PHE A 87 -5.92 12.25 9.84
C PHE A 87 -5.06 13.13 8.91
N GLU A 88 -3.98 13.74 9.42
CA GLU A 88 -3.15 14.66 8.63
C GLU A 88 -2.45 13.97 7.46
N GLY A 89 -2.12 12.68 7.60
CA GLY A 89 -1.55 11.87 6.51
C GLY A 89 -2.45 11.80 5.27
N TYR A 90 -3.77 11.82 5.47
CA TYR A 90 -4.74 11.72 4.37
C TYR A 90 -5.08 13.07 3.72
N ARG A 91 -4.79 14.20 4.36
CA ARG A 91 -5.26 15.53 3.91
C ARG A 91 -4.54 16.08 2.68
N LEU A 92 -3.33 15.63 2.40
CA LEU A 92 -2.60 16.04 1.19
C LEU A 92 -3.09 15.29 -0.05
N MET A 93 -3.60 14.07 0.10
CA MET A 93 -3.98 13.21 -1.03
C MET A 93 -5.05 13.84 -1.94
N PRO A 94 -6.13 14.47 -1.44
CA PRO A 94 -7.11 15.16 -2.28
C PRO A 94 -6.51 16.25 -3.15
N GLU A 95 -5.55 17.02 -2.63
CA GLU A 95 -4.86 18.06 -3.39
C GLU A 95 -3.99 17.44 -4.50
N ILE A 96 -3.27 16.36 -4.20
CA ILE A 96 -2.45 15.63 -5.19
C ILE A 96 -3.35 15.03 -6.29
N MET A 97 -4.49 14.43 -5.93
CA MET A 97 -5.44 13.86 -6.89
C MET A 97 -6.11 14.95 -7.74
N ALA A 98 -6.46 16.09 -7.14
CA ALA A 98 -7.06 17.21 -7.88
C ALA A 98 -6.07 17.87 -8.86
N GLU A 99 -4.79 17.88 -8.51
CA GLU A 99 -3.72 18.39 -9.38
C GLU A 99 -3.34 17.37 -10.46
N SER A 100 -3.33 16.07 -10.17
CA SER A 100 -2.99 15.03 -11.16
C SER A 100 -3.90 15.03 -12.38
N ALA A 101 -5.16 15.44 -12.22
CA ALA A 101 -6.11 15.56 -13.32
C ALA A 101 -5.70 16.60 -14.38
N ARG A 102 -4.82 17.55 -14.05
CA ARG A 102 -4.39 18.65 -14.93
C ARG A 102 -2.87 18.79 -15.07
N ASN A 103 -2.09 18.07 -14.27
CA ASN A 103 -0.63 18.11 -14.24
C ASN A 103 -0.04 16.72 -14.53
N PRO A 104 0.51 16.49 -15.74
CA PRO A 104 1.07 15.20 -16.14
C PRO A 104 2.21 14.69 -15.26
N ARG A 105 3.01 15.59 -14.66
CA ARG A 105 4.10 15.19 -13.76
C ARG A 105 3.56 14.63 -12.45
N ILE A 106 2.53 15.25 -11.87
CA ILE A 106 1.87 14.72 -10.67
C ILE A 106 1.11 13.42 -10.98
N ALA A 107 0.48 13.32 -12.16
CA ALA A 107 -0.13 12.06 -12.60
C ALA A 107 0.89 10.91 -12.69
N ALA A 108 2.09 11.18 -13.24
CA ALA A 108 3.17 10.18 -13.30
C ALA A 108 3.68 9.77 -11.91
N VAL A 109 3.75 10.71 -10.97
CA VAL A 109 4.07 10.40 -9.56
C VAL A 109 3.02 9.45 -8.97
N LEU A 110 1.73 9.75 -9.11
CA LEU A 110 0.67 8.88 -8.60
C LEU A 110 0.66 7.49 -9.25
N ALA A 111 0.93 7.40 -10.56
CA ALA A 111 1.04 6.12 -11.25
C ALA A 111 2.18 5.28 -10.68
N THR A 112 3.36 5.89 -10.49
CA THR A 112 4.53 5.21 -9.90
C THR A 112 4.25 4.68 -8.50
N LEU A 113 3.57 5.48 -7.66
CA LEU A 113 3.21 5.08 -6.30
C LEU A 113 2.16 3.96 -6.32
N SER A 114 1.17 4.03 -7.20
CA SER A 114 0.15 2.98 -7.38
C SER A 114 0.79 1.66 -7.82
N ASP A 115 1.75 1.71 -8.74
CA ASP A 115 2.49 0.53 -9.20
C ASP A 115 3.30 -0.09 -8.06
N GLN A 116 3.97 0.73 -7.24
CA GLN A 116 4.72 0.26 -6.08
C GLN A 116 3.79 -0.41 -5.04
N ILE A 117 2.62 0.17 -4.77
CA ILE A 117 1.60 -0.42 -3.90
C ILE A 117 1.17 -1.80 -4.43
N GLN A 118 0.78 -1.87 -5.70
CA GLN A 118 0.31 -3.12 -6.33
C GLN A 118 1.39 -4.20 -6.27
N ASN A 119 2.63 -3.87 -6.64
CA ASN A 119 3.74 -4.83 -6.65
C ASN A 119 4.08 -5.36 -5.26
N THR A 120 4.05 -4.49 -4.25
CA THR A 120 4.32 -4.86 -2.85
C THR A 120 3.21 -5.76 -2.32
N LEU A 121 1.95 -5.44 -2.62
CA LEU A 121 0.80 -6.25 -2.23
C LEU A 121 0.80 -7.63 -2.90
N LEU A 122 1.13 -7.69 -4.19
CA LEU A 122 1.31 -8.96 -4.92
C LEU A 122 2.44 -9.81 -4.31
N THR A 123 3.52 -9.18 -3.85
CA THR A 123 4.63 -9.86 -3.16
C THR A 123 4.15 -10.49 -1.85
N ALA A 124 3.41 -9.74 -1.02
CA ALA A 124 2.81 -10.25 0.22
C ALA A 124 1.85 -11.42 -0.04
N LEU A 125 0.96 -11.28 -1.04
CA LEU A 125 0.01 -12.31 -1.42
C LEU A 125 0.70 -13.55 -2.00
N ALA A 126 1.82 -13.38 -2.71
CA ALA A 126 2.62 -14.48 -3.24
C ALA A 126 3.30 -15.30 -2.13
N ALA A 127 3.71 -14.65 -1.05
CA ALA A 127 4.23 -15.34 0.13
C ALA A 127 3.14 -16.18 0.85
N CYS A 128 1.91 -15.69 0.90
CA CYS A 128 0.76 -16.44 1.45
C CYS A 128 0.32 -17.61 0.55
N ALA A 129 0.38 -17.43 -0.76
CA ALA A 129 -0.07 -18.41 -1.75
C ALA A 129 0.93 -18.52 -2.92
N PRO A 130 1.99 -19.32 -2.77
CA PRO A 130 3.04 -19.45 -3.78
C PRO A 130 2.60 -20.29 -5.00
N GLY A 131 3.22 -20.01 -6.15
CA GLY A 131 3.00 -20.72 -7.41
C GLY A 131 2.17 -19.95 -8.45
N ASP A 132 2.54 -20.09 -9.73
CA ASP A 132 1.99 -19.30 -10.84
C ASP A 132 0.50 -19.53 -11.08
N ARG A 133 -0.02 -20.71 -10.74
CA ARG A 133 -1.44 -21.05 -10.85
C ARG A 133 -2.37 -20.14 -10.02
N TYR A 134 -1.82 -19.42 -9.03
CA TYR A 134 -2.58 -18.48 -8.20
C TYR A 134 -2.39 -17.02 -8.62
N ALA A 135 -1.62 -16.73 -9.67
CA ALA A 135 -1.29 -15.36 -10.07
C ALA A 135 -2.55 -14.51 -10.30
N THR A 136 -3.54 -15.01 -11.04
CA THR A 136 -4.82 -14.31 -11.27
C THR A 136 -5.57 -14.07 -9.97
N ALA A 137 -5.72 -15.09 -9.10
CA ALA A 137 -6.42 -14.92 -7.83
C ALA A 137 -5.73 -13.91 -6.89
N ARG A 138 -4.39 -13.83 -6.93
CA ARG A 138 -3.64 -12.79 -6.20
C ARG A 138 -3.88 -11.41 -6.78
N ALA A 139 -3.91 -11.28 -8.11
CA ALA A 139 -4.22 -10.02 -8.78
C ALA A 139 -5.63 -9.52 -8.44
N ASP A 140 -6.64 -10.39 -8.55
CA ASP A 140 -8.03 -10.06 -8.23
C ASP A 140 -8.18 -9.60 -6.76
N LEU A 141 -7.48 -10.29 -5.83
CA LEU A 141 -7.51 -9.91 -4.42
C LEU A 141 -6.74 -8.61 -4.15
N ALA A 142 -5.61 -8.37 -4.83
CA ALA A 142 -4.88 -7.11 -4.74
C ALA A 142 -5.76 -5.93 -5.21
N ASP A 143 -6.47 -6.09 -6.32
CA ASP A 143 -7.39 -5.09 -6.86
C ASP A 143 -8.56 -4.83 -5.90
N LEU A 144 -9.11 -5.88 -5.29
CA LEU A 144 -10.14 -5.74 -4.25
C LEU A 144 -9.63 -4.96 -3.05
N ILE A 145 -8.46 -5.31 -2.52
CA ILE A 145 -7.84 -4.63 -1.36
C ILE A 145 -7.59 -3.15 -1.67
N ASN A 146 -7.00 -2.84 -2.83
CA ASN A 146 -6.74 -1.46 -3.25
C ASN A 146 -8.03 -0.67 -3.43
N THR A 147 -9.06 -1.28 -4.00
CA THR A 147 -10.38 -0.64 -4.17
C THR A 147 -11.02 -0.33 -2.82
N LEU A 148 -11.02 -1.28 -1.89
CA LEU A 148 -11.61 -1.08 -0.56
C LEU A 148 -10.81 -0.08 0.28
N GLY A 149 -9.47 -0.17 0.27
CA GLY A 149 -8.60 0.74 1.01
C GLY A 149 -8.64 2.17 0.46
N GLY A 150 -8.54 2.33 -0.86
CA GLY A 150 -8.68 3.63 -1.51
C GLY A 150 -10.07 4.26 -1.28
N GLY A 151 -11.13 3.46 -1.41
CA GLY A 151 -12.50 3.90 -1.11
C GLY A 151 -12.71 4.29 0.35
N LEU A 152 -12.16 3.53 1.29
CA LEU A 152 -12.15 3.85 2.72
C LEU A 152 -11.44 5.19 2.98
N CYS A 153 -10.23 5.35 2.44
CA CYS A 153 -9.45 6.58 2.56
C CYS A 153 -10.22 7.80 2.03
N GLN A 154 -10.77 7.71 0.82
CA GLN A 154 -11.58 8.78 0.24
C GLN A 154 -12.82 9.08 1.10
N TRP A 155 -13.51 8.05 1.57
CA TRP A 155 -14.70 8.20 2.39
C TRP A 155 -14.41 8.87 3.73
N ILE A 156 -13.28 8.53 4.37
CA ILE A 156 -12.79 9.19 5.57
C ILE A 156 -12.60 10.68 5.30
N VAL A 157 -11.88 11.06 4.25
CA VAL A 157 -11.67 12.48 3.91
C VAL A 157 -13.00 13.21 3.71
N VAL A 158 -13.94 12.64 2.96
CA VAL A 158 -15.23 13.26 2.66
C VAL A 158 -16.10 13.43 3.92
N THR A 159 -16.02 12.50 4.87
CA THR A 159 -16.91 12.48 6.05
C THR A 159 -16.22 12.84 7.37
N ALA A 160 -14.92 13.16 7.36
CA ALA A 160 -14.14 13.47 8.57
C ALA A 160 -14.72 14.65 9.37
N GLN A 161 -15.25 15.68 8.70
CA GLN A 161 -15.86 16.83 9.36
C GLN A 161 -17.17 16.50 10.09
N GLN A 162 -17.72 15.30 9.88
CA GLN A 162 -18.97 14.84 10.49
C GLN A 162 -18.73 14.05 11.79
N GLY A 163 -17.46 13.88 12.22
CA GLY A 163 -17.12 13.19 13.48
C GLY A 163 -17.47 11.70 13.50
N ARG A 164 -17.53 11.06 12.33
CA ARG A 164 -17.90 9.64 12.20
C ARG A 164 -16.75 8.73 12.66
N ASP A 165 -17.07 7.72 13.46
CA ASP A 165 -16.13 6.64 13.80
C ASP A 165 -16.11 5.58 12.68
N PHE A 166 -14.92 5.28 12.14
CA PHE A 166 -14.70 4.30 11.07
C PHE A 166 -14.30 2.92 11.57
N ARG A 167 -14.09 2.70 12.87
CA ARG A 167 -13.62 1.41 13.43
C ARG A 167 -14.50 0.24 13.02
N ARG A 168 -15.82 0.41 13.06
CA ARG A 168 -16.77 -0.63 12.66
C ARG A 168 -16.67 -0.97 11.18
N LEU A 169 -16.52 0.06 10.32
CA LEU A 169 -16.35 -0.15 8.88
C LEU A 169 -15.03 -0.86 8.59
N CYS A 170 -13.93 -0.43 9.21
CA CYS A 170 -12.62 -1.07 9.07
C CYS A 170 -12.65 -2.54 9.51
N ALA A 171 -13.34 -2.85 10.62
CA ALA A 171 -13.53 -4.22 11.06
C ALA A 171 -14.29 -5.07 10.03
N GLN A 172 -15.37 -4.53 9.44
CA GLN A 172 -16.11 -5.22 8.39
C GLN A 172 -15.27 -5.47 7.13
N LEU A 173 -14.51 -4.46 6.69
CA LEU A 173 -13.60 -4.59 5.55
C LEU A 173 -12.50 -5.61 5.83
N SER A 174 -11.93 -5.59 7.04
CA SER A 174 -10.93 -6.57 7.48
C SER A 174 -11.49 -7.99 7.42
N THR A 175 -12.70 -8.23 7.91
CA THR A 175 -13.35 -9.55 7.82
C THR A 175 -13.54 -10.02 6.37
N ILE A 176 -13.86 -9.11 5.45
CA ILE A 176 -13.96 -9.45 4.01
C ILE A 176 -12.60 -9.89 3.48
N ILE A 177 -11.54 -9.12 3.75
CA ILE A 177 -10.18 -9.44 3.27
C ILE A 177 -9.66 -10.74 3.90
N GLU A 178 -9.89 -10.96 5.20
CA GLU A 178 -9.51 -12.20 5.88
C GLU A 178 -10.17 -13.42 5.24
N ARG A 179 -11.47 -13.35 4.92
CA ARG A 179 -12.19 -14.43 4.25
C ARG A 179 -11.58 -14.75 2.89
N GLU A 180 -11.28 -13.74 2.08
CA GLU A 180 -10.67 -13.96 0.75
C GLU A 180 -9.25 -14.52 0.85
N LEU A 181 -8.46 -14.06 1.84
CA LEU A 181 -7.14 -14.62 2.13
C LEU A 181 -7.23 -16.09 2.56
N ASP A 182 -8.17 -16.44 3.42
CA ASP A 182 -8.38 -17.83 3.86
C ASP A 182 -8.77 -18.72 2.69
N ALA A 183 -9.67 -18.27 1.81
CA ALA A 183 -10.05 -18.98 0.62
C ALA A 183 -8.86 -19.18 -0.34
N LEU A 184 -8.02 -18.16 -0.52
CA LEU A 184 -6.81 -18.22 -1.34
C LEU A 184 -5.81 -19.24 -0.77
N ILE A 185 -5.56 -19.20 0.53
CA ILE A 185 -4.60 -20.10 1.22
C ILE A 185 -5.14 -21.54 1.26
N ALA A 186 -6.43 -21.76 1.49
CA ALA A 186 -7.03 -23.11 1.51
C ALA A 186 -6.82 -23.84 0.17
N ARG A 187 -6.99 -23.13 -0.96
CA ARG A 187 -6.74 -23.66 -2.31
C ARG A 187 -5.29 -24.14 -2.52
N THR A 188 -4.32 -23.68 -1.72
CA THR A 188 -2.94 -24.16 -1.77
C THR A 188 -2.73 -25.46 -1.01
N LYS A 189 -3.46 -25.67 0.08
CA LYS A 189 -3.35 -26.84 0.96
C LYS A 189 -4.08 -28.08 0.44
N GLU A 190 -5.25 -27.91 -0.18
CA GLU A 190 -6.09 -29.03 -0.66
C GLU A 190 -5.44 -29.88 -1.77
N ARG A 191 -4.34 -29.43 -2.36
CA ARG A 191 -3.69 -30.11 -3.49
C ARG A 191 -2.17 -30.23 -3.35
N SER A 192 -1.70 -30.65 -2.17
CA SER A 192 -0.38 -31.27 -2.04
C SER A 192 -0.48 -32.81 -2.07
N PRO A 193 -0.75 -33.48 -3.22
CA PRO A 193 -0.64 -34.93 -3.32
C PRO A 193 0.76 -35.30 -3.82
N PHE A 194 1.76 -35.29 -2.94
CA PHE A 194 3.00 -36.03 -3.17
C PHE A 194 3.42 -36.76 -1.90
N HIS A 195 2.65 -37.79 -1.57
CA HIS A 195 3.18 -39.02 -0.98
C HIS A 195 2.79 -40.16 -1.91
N VAL A 196 3.57 -40.35 -2.98
CA VAL A 196 3.43 -41.47 -3.90
C VAL A 196 4.50 -42.51 -3.54
N ILE A 197 4.05 -43.53 -2.82
CA ILE A 197 4.42 -44.96 -2.89
C ILE A 197 5.88 -45.32 -2.55
N SER A 198 6.10 -45.66 -1.28
CA SER A 198 7.00 -46.76 -0.91
C SER A 198 6.28 -48.09 -1.14
N SER A 199 7.05 -49.10 -1.56
CA SER A 199 6.72 -50.54 -1.59
C SER A 199 6.18 -51.08 -2.93
N THR A 200 7.05 -51.20 -3.93
CA THR A 200 7.00 -52.36 -4.82
C THR A 200 7.75 -53.50 -4.14
N GLU A 201 7.01 -54.34 -3.41
CA GLU A 201 7.45 -55.69 -3.06
C GLU A 201 7.83 -56.43 -4.35
N THR A 202 9.07 -56.89 -4.41
CA THR A 202 9.53 -57.84 -5.43
C THR A 202 9.17 -59.23 -4.93
N PRO A 203 8.38 -60.05 -5.65
CA PRO A 203 8.10 -61.41 -5.21
C PRO A 203 9.35 -62.29 -5.38
N PRO A 204 9.58 -63.29 -4.51
CA PRO A 204 10.72 -64.19 -4.67
C PRO A 204 10.45 -65.15 -5.83
N SER A 205 11.47 -65.36 -6.66
CA SER A 205 11.50 -66.42 -7.68
C SER A 205 11.84 -67.76 -7.00
N PRO A 206 11.07 -68.84 -7.23
CA PRO A 206 11.50 -70.18 -6.89
C PRO A 206 11.96 -70.97 -8.13
N ALA A 207 13.15 -71.58 -7.97
CA ALA A 207 13.76 -72.73 -8.67
C ALA A 207 13.89 -72.71 -10.20
#